data_AF-A0A7M3ZH76-F1
#
_entry.id   AF-A0A7M3ZH76-F1
#
_cell.length_a   1.000
_cell.length_b   1.000
_cell.length_c   1.000
_cell.angle_alpha   90.00
_cell.angle_beta   90.00
_cell.angle_gamma   90.00
#
_symmetry.space_group_name_H-M   'P 1'
#
loop_
_entity.id
_entity.type
_entity.pdbx_description
1 polymer ?
#
loop_
_entity_poly.entity_id
_entity_poly.type
_entity_poly.pdbx_seq_one_letter_code
_entity_poly.pdbx_strand_id
1 'polypeptide(L)'
;MKFHDYIEQAASDPTLYASLDGFWEGNNVGMRSVKVVTGELPGHGDGEILVGAHHDSVYISPGAVDNAVGVAQLFEVATQLSELNLESTVTFATWGGEELGLLGSQAYIESYTEKVDDLDLYINLDSTNLNPSIGLGTLGIETSDQNLVESISKIQRSVLGHEAWADYDANVLLNEFGGNSDHRSFNHHGTTTVGFYGWEYNEYHRPTDVPDVVHQDGLGLTVEIVLQILVAQGGHESIEEPLIQISGLEGKSESWVFPFVLALLAGLATGIGGLIVFLVKEISQEMMAFLLAMAAGVMLLVSVLDLWFGQAMENGFLPITLSFGVGVGIVYAVSMYTNKDEDLSSMSKERKLYKSGILTAIALAIHNFPEGLAMGVAVLESAQYGIVLMAAIALHNIPEGIAVAAPIQAGGGGRMKATLIAMATGFTEPLGALFALLILGPILTPFMVGCSLAFVGGIMTVVAYNELIPQAREQNRPKHLLVGAVFGAAVMQLSLLLLG
;
A
#
# COMPACT_ATOMS: atom_id res chain seq x y z
N MET A 1 -28.43 -6.89 -34.06
CA MET A 1 -27.46 -6.49 -35.10
C MET A 1 -26.13 -7.14 -34.75
N LYS A 2 -25.40 -7.75 -35.70
CA LYS A 2 -24.06 -8.30 -35.44
C LYS A 2 -23.03 -7.17 -35.46
N PHE A 3 -21.89 -7.36 -34.80
CA PHE A 3 -20.77 -6.40 -34.85
C PHE A 3 -20.33 -6.08 -36.28
N HIS A 4 -20.34 -7.08 -37.17
CA HIS A 4 -20.08 -6.87 -38.59
C HIS A 4 -21.13 -5.97 -39.26
N ASP A 5 -22.41 -6.16 -38.93
CA ASP A 5 -23.51 -5.34 -39.46
C ASP A 5 -23.36 -3.87 -38.97
N TYR A 6 -22.83 -3.66 -37.76
CA TYR A 6 -22.54 -2.32 -37.21
C TYR A 6 -21.35 -1.64 -37.90
N ILE A 7 -20.27 -2.39 -38.20
CA ILE A 7 -19.14 -1.87 -39.02
C ILE A 7 -19.62 -1.47 -40.42
N GLU A 8 -20.47 -2.29 -41.05
CA GLU A 8 -21.04 -1.96 -42.36
C GLU A 8 -21.95 -0.72 -42.29
N GLN A 9 -22.70 -0.55 -41.20
CA GLN A 9 -23.53 0.62 -40.98
C GLN A 9 -22.69 1.88 -40.74
N ALA A 10 -21.66 1.82 -39.89
CA ALA A 10 -20.69 2.88 -39.64
C ALA A 10 -19.90 3.29 -40.89
N ALA A 11 -19.62 2.35 -41.81
CA ALA A 11 -19.01 2.69 -43.09
C ALA A 11 -19.94 3.50 -44.02
N SER A 12 -21.26 3.45 -43.80
CA SER A 12 -22.28 4.10 -44.61
C SER A 12 -22.87 5.36 -43.98
N ASP A 13 -22.66 5.56 -42.68
CA ASP A 13 -23.16 6.69 -41.90
C ASP A 13 -22.00 7.41 -41.20
N PRO A 14 -21.61 8.62 -41.65
CA PRO A 14 -20.46 9.33 -41.10
C PRO A 14 -20.64 9.82 -39.65
N THR A 15 -21.83 9.67 -39.06
CA THR A 15 -22.05 9.92 -37.62
C THR A 15 -21.81 8.68 -36.75
N LEU A 16 -21.63 7.51 -37.36
CA LEU A 16 -21.31 6.25 -36.69
C LEU A 16 -19.86 5.87 -37.04
N TYR A 17 -18.99 5.72 -36.05
CA TYR A 17 -17.60 5.31 -36.27
C TYR A 17 -17.18 4.28 -35.21
N ALA A 18 -16.53 3.20 -35.67
CA ALA A 18 -15.84 2.25 -34.81
C ALA A 18 -14.36 2.64 -34.75
N SER A 19 -13.91 3.17 -33.62
CA SER A 19 -12.47 3.28 -33.34
C SER A 19 -12.00 1.94 -32.80
N LEU A 20 -11.20 1.23 -33.58
CA LEU A 20 -10.54 -0.01 -33.18
C LEU A 20 -9.06 0.32 -32.99
N ASP A 21 -8.66 0.61 -31.76
CA ASP A 21 -7.25 0.60 -31.38
C ASP A 21 -6.95 -0.72 -30.66
N GLY A 22 -6.03 -1.52 -31.18
CA GLY A 22 -5.65 -2.81 -30.61
C GLY A 22 -5.52 -3.98 -31.60
N PHE A 23 -4.40 -4.71 -31.48
CA PHE A 23 -4.09 -5.95 -32.20
C PHE A 23 -5.03 -7.10 -31.78
N TRP A 24 -5.94 -7.50 -32.66
CA TRP A 24 -6.78 -8.69 -32.45
C TRP A 24 -6.19 -9.92 -33.14
N GLU A 25 -5.57 -10.82 -32.38
CA GLU A 25 -5.42 -12.20 -32.85
C GLU A 25 -6.78 -12.88 -32.82
N GLY A 26 -7.37 -12.99 -34.01
CA GLY A 26 -8.69 -13.53 -34.23
C GLY A 26 -8.88 -14.93 -33.64
N ASN A 27 -9.79 -15.04 -32.67
CA ASN A 27 -10.54 -16.24 -32.39
C ASN A 27 -11.94 -15.87 -31.88
N ASN A 28 -12.93 -15.94 -32.79
CA ASN A 28 -14.35 -16.21 -32.51
C ASN A 28 -14.86 -15.82 -31.11
N VAL A 29 -15.00 -14.52 -30.82
CA VAL A 29 -15.82 -14.07 -29.70
C VAL A 29 -17.27 -13.97 -30.19
N GLY A 30 -18.13 -14.87 -29.70
CA GLY A 30 -19.58 -14.85 -29.97
C GLY A 30 -20.25 -13.58 -29.41
N MET A 31 -21.59 -13.53 -29.41
CA MET A 31 -22.30 -12.41 -28.77
C MET A 31 -21.91 -12.28 -27.30
N ARG A 32 -21.44 -11.09 -26.92
CA ARG A 32 -21.14 -10.70 -25.54
C ARG A 32 -22.19 -9.68 -25.11
N SER A 33 -22.71 -9.83 -23.90
CA SER A 33 -23.56 -8.82 -23.29
C SER A 33 -22.68 -7.87 -22.51
N VAL A 34 -22.77 -6.58 -22.83
CA VAL A 34 -22.20 -5.50 -22.04
C VAL A 34 -23.24 -5.04 -21.03
N LYS A 35 -22.77 -4.58 -19.86
CA LYS A 35 -23.64 -4.11 -18.79
C LYS A 35 -23.44 -2.62 -18.62
N VAL A 36 -24.52 -1.94 -18.27
CA VAL A 36 -24.51 -0.58 -17.73
C VAL A 36 -25.11 -0.68 -16.34
N VAL A 37 -24.43 -0.12 -15.35
CA VAL A 37 -24.93 -0.11 -13.96
C VAL A 37 -25.16 1.33 -13.57
N THR A 38 -26.37 1.64 -13.11
CA THR A 38 -26.75 3.00 -12.72
C THR A 38 -27.20 3.05 -11.26
N GLY A 39 -26.92 4.18 -10.60
CA GLY A 39 -27.45 4.58 -9.30
C GLY A 39 -27.89 6.04 -9.35
N GLU A 40 -28.75 6.47 -8.44
CA GLU A 40 -29.29 7.83 -8.46
C GLU A 40 -29.36 8.40 -7.04
N LEU A 41 -28.93 9.65 -6.88
CA LEU A 41 -29.13 10.47 -5.69
C LEU A 41 -30.17 11.55 -6.03
N PRO A 42 -31.40 11.48 -5.46
CA PRO A 42 -32.48 12.39 -5.84
C PRO A 42 -32.24 13.80 -5.31
N GLY A 43 -32.40 14.79 -6.19
CA GLY A 43 -32.40 16.21 -5.87
C GLY A 43 -33.77 16.72 -5.42
N HIS A 44 -33.83 18.00 -5.03
CA HIS A 44 -35.07 18.67 -4.60
C HIS A 44 -35.68 19.59 -5.67
N GLY A 45 -34.90 19.94 -6.70
CA GLY A 45 -35.28 20.74 -7.86
C GLY A 45 -35.37 19.91 -9.14
N ASP A 46 -35.39 20.60 -10.28
CA ASP A 46 -35.62 20.01 -11.61
C ASP A 46 -34.31 19.73 -12.38
N GLY A 47 -33.14 19.97 -11.78
CA GLY A 47 -31.86 19.81 -12.47
C GLY A 47 -31.42 18.34 -12.56
N GLU A 48 -30.80 17.96 -13.67
CA GLU A 48 -30.41 16.57 -13.96
C GLU A 48 -28.95 16.48 -14.39
N ILE A 49 -28.12 15.80 -13.59
CA ILE A 49 -26.69 15.62 -13.84
C ILE A 49 -26.36 14.13 -13.90
N LEU A 50 -25.49 13.74 -14.83
CA LEU A 50 -24.98 12.38 -14.94
C LEU A 50 -23.46 12.35 -14.73
N VAL A 51 -22.97 11.46 -13.86
CA VAL A 51 -21.54 11.20 -13.65
C VAL A 51 -21.24 9.77 -14.11
N GLY A 52 -20.28 9.62 -15.01
CA GLY A 52 -19.96 8.35 -15.66
C GLY A 52 -18.49 7.95 -15.56
N ALA A 53 -18.23 6.65 -15.53
CA ALA A 53 -16.91 6.04 -15.66
C ALA A 53 -17.04 4.65 -16.31
N HIS A 54 -16.12 4.21 -17.15
CA HIS A 54 -16.20 2.86 -17.70
C HIS A 54 -15.62 1.81 -16.75
N HIS A 55 -16.09 0.57 -16.83
CA HIS A 55 -15.73 -0.53 -15.91
C HIS A 55 -15.17 -1.77 -16.61
N ASP A 56 -14.96 -1.71 -17.93
CA ASP A 56 -14.28 -2.77 -18.68
C ASP A 56 -12.86 -2.35 -19.07
N SER A 57 -11.93 -3.31 -19.14
CA SER A 57 -10.56 -3.05 -19.56
C SER A 57 -10.23 -3.96 -20.75
N VAL A 58 -9.16 -3.67 -21.48
CA VAL A 58 -8.71 -4.53 -22.58
C VAL A 58 -8.32 -5.93 -22.09
N TYR A 59 -8.46 -6.93 -22.97
CA TYR A 59 -8.30 -8.36 -22.61
C TYR A 59 -6.98 -8.72 -21.91
N ILE A 60 -5.89 -8.01 -22.24
CA ILE A 60 -4.55 -8.29 -21.70
C ILE A 60 -4.21 -7.43 -20.47
N SER A 61 -5.06 -6.47 -20.12
CA SER A 61 -4.83 -5.49 -19.05
C SER A 61 -5.70 -5.83 -17.84
N PRO A 62 -5.14 -5.83 -16.62
CA PRO A 62 -5.94 -5.88 -15.39
C PRO A 62 -6.75 -4.58 -15.16
N GLY A 63 -6.32 -3.46 -15.74
CA GLY A 63 -7.05 -2.20 -15.77
C GLY A 63 -7.13 -1.45 -14.44
N ALA A 64 -6.00 -1.36 -13.72
CA ALA A 64 -5.96 -0.64 -12.46
C ALA A 64 -6.11 0.87 -12.65
N VAL A 65 -5.44 1.44 -13.66
CA VAL A 65 -5.57 2.84 -14.07
C VAL A 65 -6.71 2.97 -15.07
N ASP A 66 -6.63 2.24 -16.19
CA ASP A 66 -7.66 2.19 -17.22
C ASP A 66 -8.42 0.85 -17.10
N ASN A 67 -9.37 0.74 -16.18
CA ASN A 67 -10.38 1.76 -15.88
C ASN A 67 -10.62 2.08 -14.39
N ALA A 68 -10.04 1.27 -13.48
CA ALA A 68 -10.59 1.16 -12.13
C ALA A 68 -10.47 2.45 -11.30
N VAL A 69 -9.52 3.33 -11.64
CA VAL A 69 -9.38 4.67 -11.05
C VAL A 69 -10.65 5.50 -11.24
N GLY A 70 -11.17 5.59 -12.47
CA GLY A 70 -12.37 6.38 -12.76
C GLY A 70 -13.60 5.85 -12.02
N VAL A 71 -13.76 4.52 -11.94
CA VAL A 71 -14.84 3.88 -11.18
C VAL A 71 -14.71 4.13 -9.69
N ALA A 72 -13.49 4.06 -9.13
CA ALA A 72 -13.25 4.35 -7.72
C ALA A 72 -13.59 5.80 -7.37
N GLN A 73 -13.19 6.75 -8.23
CA GLN A 73 -13.52 8.17 -8.07
C GLN A 73 -15.02 8.42 -8.18
N LEU A 74 -15.72 7.74 -9.09
CA LEU A 74 -17.18 7.81 -9.20
C LEU A 74 -17.86 7.38 -7.89
N PHE A 75 -17.40 6.29 -7.28
CA PHE A 75 -17.92 5.86 -5.98
C PHE A 75 -17.62 6.85 -4.86
N GLU A 76 -16.44 7.46 -4.85
CA GLU A 76 -16.08 8.47 -3.85
C GLU A 76 -16.96 9.72 -4.00
N VAL A 77 -17.14 10.23 -5.22
CA VAL A 77 -18.04 11.36 -5.50
C VAL A 77 -19.46 11.03 -5.04
N ALA A 78 -19.98 9.85 -5.37
CA ALA A 78 -21.31 9.42 -4.94
C ALA A 78 -21.43 9.35 -3.41
N THR A 79 -20.39 8.85 -2.74
CA THR A 79 -20.36 8.75 -1.27
C THR A 79 -20.43 10.13 -0.64
N GLN A 80 -19.60 11.07 -1.09
CA GLN A 80 -19.55 12.43 -0.56
C GLN A 80 -20.86 13.20 -0.83
N LEU A 81 -21.41 13.09 -2.04
CA LEU A 81 -22.66 13.75 -2.38
C LEU A 81 -23.88 13.18 -1.63
N SER A 82 -23.83 11.92 -1.20
CA SER A 82 -24.94 11.30 -0.45
C SER A 82 -25.19 11.94 0.92
N GLU A 83 -24.21 12.69 1.45
CA GLU A 83 -24.30 13.41 2.72
C GLU A 83 -24.85 14.84 2.56
N LEU A 84 -25.05 15.29 1.31
CA LEU A 84 -25.47 16.65 0.98
C LEU A 84 -26.93 16.70 0.53
N ASN A 85 -27.58 17.85 0.72
CA ASN A 85 -28.87 18.14 0.12
C ASN A 85 -28.63 18.77 -1.26
N LEU A 86 -29.00 18.05 -2.31
CA LEU A 86 -28.78 18.47 -3.70
C LEU A 86 -30.04 19.11 -4.27
N GLU A 87 -29.90 20.21 -5.03
CA GLU A 87 -30.99 20.74 -5.84
C GLU A 87 -31.16 19.87 -7.10
N SER A 88 -30.06 19.51 -7.77
CA SER A 88 -30.09 18.60 -8.92
C SER A 88 -30.12 17.13 -8.50
N THR A 89 -30.86 16.31 -9.25
CA THR A 89 -30.72 14.85 -9.22
C THR A 89 -29.41 14.46 -9.89
N VAL A 90 -28.60 13.65 -9.20
CA VAL A 90 -27.34 13.15 -9.73
C VAL A 90 -27.45 11.65 -10.00
N THR A 91 -27.46 11.30 -11.28
CA THR A 91 -27.34 9.91 -11.72
C THR A 91 -25.87 9.53 -11.83
N PHE A 92 -25.51 8.34 -11.37
CA PHE A 92 -24.19 7.74 -11.54
C PHE A 92 -24.32 6.55 -12.48
N ALA A 93 -23.40 6.40 -13.42
CA ALA A 93 -23.40 5.29 -14.35
C ALA A 93 -22.01 4.70 -14.52
N THR A 94 -21.92 3.38 -14.60
CA THR A 94 -20.70 2.72 -15.07
C THR A 94 -20.95 2.02 -16.40
N TRP A 95 -20.06 2.27 -17.35
CA TRP A 95 -20.19 1.83 -18.75
C TRP A 95 -19.40 0.56 -19.00
N GLY A 96 -19.97 -0.37 -19.75
CA GLY A 96 -19.23 -1.52 -20.26
C GLY A 96 -19.09 -1.45 -21.77
N GLY A 97 -17.97 -1.91 -22.29
CA GLY A 97 -17.62 -1.90 -23.72
C GLY A 97 -17.03 -0.57 -24.17
N GLU A 98 -16.46 0.24 -23.27
CA GLU A 98 -15.78 1.49 -23.61
C GLU A 98 -14.57 1.19 -24.51
N GLU A 99 -13.76 0.22 -24.08
CA GLU A 99 -12.53 -0.23 -24.74
C GLU A 99 -12.77 -0.86 -26.12
N LEU A 100 -14.03 -1.20 -26.39
CA LEU A 100 -14.52 -1.74 -27.66
C LEU A 100 -15.14 -0.66 -28.56
N GLY A 101 -15.03 0.61 -28.17
CA GLY A 101 -15.55 1.76 -28.89
C GLY A 101 -16.81 2.36 -28.28
N LEU A 102 -16.83 2.63 -26.97
CA LEU A 102 -17.90 3.35 -26.25
C LEU A 102 -19.29 2.69 -26.34
N LEU A 103 -19.34 1.35 -26.42
CA LEU A 103 -20.58 0.63 -26.72
C LEU A 103 -21.65 0.84 -25.64
N GLY A 104 -21.24 0.92 -24.37
CA GLY A 104 -22.14 1.09 -23.24
C GLY A 104 -22.82 2.45 -23.20
N SER A 105 -22.05 3.54 -23.34
CA SER A 105 -22.59 4.89 -23.36
C SER A 105 -23.47 5.16 -24.58
N GLN A 106 -23.06 4.70 -25.76
CA GLN A 106 -23.89 4.82 -26.98
C GLN A 106 -25.23 4.10 -26.84
N ALA A 107 -25.21 2.83 -26.40
CA ALA A 107 -26.45 2.06 -26.22
C ALA A 107 -27.36 2.66 -25.14
N TYR A 108 -26.79 3.29 -24.11
CA TYR A 108 -27.55 4.01 -23.10
C TYR A 108 -28.27 5.23 -23.68
N ILE A 109 -27.57 6.06 -24.47
CA ILE A 109 -28.15 7.25 -25.12
C ILE A 109 -29.29 6.84 -26.07
N GLU A 110 -29.10 5.78 -26.87
CA GLU A 110 -30.13 5.25 -27.76
C GLU A 110 -31.36 4.71 -27.01
N SER A 111 -31.15 4.13 -25.82
CA SER A 111 -32.22 3.50 -25.04
C SER A 111 -32.97 4.48 -24.15
N TYR A 112 -32.32 5.57 -23.74
CA TYR A 112 -32.83 6.55 -22.77
C TYR A 112 -32.76 7.98 -23.31
N THR A 113 -32.98 8.16 -24.62
CA THR A 113 -32.84 9.45 -25.31
C THR A 113 -33.60 10.58 -24.62
N GLU A 114 -34.86 10.36 -24.25
CA GLU A 114 -35.66 11.39 -23.54
C GLU A 114 -35.00 11.82 -22.22
N LYS A 115 -34.43 10.89 -21.44
CA LYS A 115 -33.72 11.22 -20.19
C LYS A 115 -32.39 11.96 -20.46
N VAL A 116 -31.70 11.60 -21.55
CA VAL A 116 -30.42 12.23 -21.93
C VAL A 116 -30.63 13.63 -22.49
N ASP A 117 -31.73 13.88 -23.21
CA ASP A 117 -32.11 15.20 -23.72
C ASP A 117 -32.39 16.20 -22.58
N ASP A 118 -32.83 15.71 -21.43
CA ASP A 118 -33.11 16.51 -20.22
C ASP A 118 -31.85 16.73 -19.34
N LEU A 119 -30.68 16.15 -19.68
CA LEU A 119 -29.46 16.33 -18.90
C LEU A 119 -28.90 17.76 -19.03
N ASP A 120 -28.68 18.41 -17.89
CA ASP A 120 -27.96 19.69 -17.81
C ASP A 120 -26.46 19.50 -18.05
N LEU A 121 -25.90 18.39 -17.56
CA LEU A 121 -24.47 18.12 -17.57
C LEU A 121 -24.15 16.63 -17.50
N TYR A 122 -23.18 16.18 -18.31
CA TYR A 122 -22.52 14.90 -18.14
C TYR A 122 -21.04 15.06 -17.77
N ILE A 123 -20.63 14.46 -16.64
CA ILE A 123 -19.24 14.42 -16.20
C ILE A 123 -18.67 13.02 -16.42
N ASN A 124 -17.52 12.91 -17.07
CA ASN A 124 -16.86 11.64 -17.35
C ASN A 124 -15.53 11.51 -16.63
N LEU A 125 -15.35 10.44 -15.87
CA LEU A 125 -14.13 10.11 -15.15
C LEU A 125 -13.46 8.91 -15.81
N ASP A 126 -12.28 9.13 -16.38
CA ASP A 126 -11.45 8.07 -16.95
C ASP A 126 -10.13 7.96 -16.15
N SER A 127 -9.06 7.58 -16.82
CA SER A 127 -7.72 7.23 -16.37
C SER A 127 -6.96 8.42 -15.77
N THR A 128 -7.47 9.03 -14.70
CA THR A 128 -6.89 10.21 -14.05
C THR A 128 -5.81 9.85 -13.02
N ASN A 129 -4.83 9.05 -13.45
CA ASN A 129 -3.72 8.60 -12.61
C ASN A 129 -2.54 9.58 -12.65
N LEU A 130 -2.53 10.55 -11.73
CA LEU A 130 -1.60 11.69 -11.76
C LEU A 130 -0.32 11.41 -10.97
N ASN A 131 0.85 11.52 -11.61
CA ASN A 131 2.16 11.37 -10.97
C ASN A 131 2.95 12.70 -10.96
N PRO A 132 3.16 13.34 -9.80
CA PRO A 132 3.95 14.58 -9.71
C PRO A 132 5.47 14.35 -9.95
N SER A 133 5.95 13.12 -9.84
CA SER A 133 7.38 12.78 -9.99
C SER A 133 7.86 12.67 -11.44
N ILE A 134 6.93 12.51 -12.40
CA ILE A 134 7.24 12.43 -13.84
C ILE A 134 7.34 13.83 -14.48
N GLY A 135 6.94 14.88 -13.75
CA GLY A 135 6.89 16.29 -14.16
C GLY A 135 5.60 16.95 -13.67
N LEU A 136 5.22 18.11 -14.24
CA LEU A 136 3.84 18.62 -14.14
C LEU A 136 2.93 17.62 -14.89
N GLY A 137 2.51 16.55 -14.21
CA GLY A 137 1.64 15.49 -14.73
C GLY A 137 0.23 16.04 -14.90
N THR A 138 -0.08 16.52 -16.11
CA THR A 138 -1.29 17.32 -16.36
C THR A 138 -2.56 16.47 -16.34
N LEU A 139 -3.46 16.77 -15.40
CA LEU A 139 -4.86 16.39 -15.51
C LEU A 139 -5.48 17.14 -16.69
N GLY A 140 -5.97 16.42 -17.68
CA GLY A 140 -6.75 16.99 -18.77
C GLY A 140 -8.22 17.10 -18.37
N ILE A 141 -8.76 18.29 -18.52
CA ILE A 141 -10.18 18.59 -18.31
C ILE A 141 -10.70 19.17 -19.62
N GLU A 142 -11.53 18.41 -20.34
CA GLU A 142 -12.18 18.87 -21.56
C GLU A 142 -13.63 19.22 -21.25
N THR A 143 -14.15 20.31 -21.81
CA THR A 143 -15.59 20.61 -21.77
C THR A 143 -16.11 20.93 -23.15
N SER A 144 -17.36 20.57 -23.45
CA SER A 144 -18.01 20.92 -24.71
C SER A 144 -18.66 22.31 -24.72
N ASP A 145 -18.72 23.01 -23.59
CA ASP A 145 -19.31 24.35 -23.50
C ASP A 145 -18.26 25.44 -23.19
N GLN A 146 -18.13 26.39 -24.11
CA GLN A 146 -17.27 27.56 -24.00
C GLN A 146 -17.55 28.41 -22.74
N ASN A 147 -18.79 28.44 -22.25
CA ASN A 147 -19.16 29.19 -21.04
C ASN A 147 -18.66 28.51 -19.76
N LEU A 148 -18.47 27.19 -19.79
CA LEU A 148 -17.97 26.43 -18.64
C LEU A 148 -16.44 26.52 -18.50
N VAL A 149 -15.70 26.79 -19.59
CA VAL A 149 -14.23 26.86 -19.57
C VAL A 149 -13.70 27.80 -18.49
N GLU A 150 -14.23 29.02 -18.38
CA GLU A 150 -13.78 30.00 -17.40
C GLU A 150 -14.14 29.58 -15.96
N SER A 151 -15.36 29.07 -15.77
CA SER A 151 -15.84 28.59 -14.47
C SER A 151 -15.02 27.41 -13.96
N ILE A 152 -14.78 26.41 -14.81
CA ILE A 152 -13.96 25.23 -14.50
C ILE A 152 -12.52 25.65 -14.24
N SER A 153 -11.96 26.54 -15.06
CA SER A 153 -10.60 27.08 -14.86
C SER A 153 -10.46 27.88 -13.55
N LYS A 154 -11.55 28.49 -13.06
CA LYS A 154 -11.56 29.14 -11.74
C LYS A 154 -11.56 28.09 -10.62
N ILE A 155 -12.39 27.06 -10.73
CA ILE A 155 -12.45 25.95 -9.78
C ILE A 155 -11.09 25.23 -9.71
N GLN A 156 -10.56 24.82 -10.87
CA GLN A 156 -9.27 24.16 -11.02
C GLN A 156 -8.14 24.97 -10.37
N ARG A 157 -8.03 26.28 -10.65
CA ARG A 157 -7.02 27.14 -10.01
C ARG A 157 -7.22 27.28 -8.50
N SER A 158 -8.47 27.28 -8.03
CA SER A 158 -8.76 27.34 -6.60
C SER A 158 -8.29 26.08 -5.88
N VAL A 159 -8.58 24.91 -6.46
CA VAL A 159 -8.17 23.61 -5.91
C VAL A 159 -6.64 23.48 -5.95
N LEU A 160 -6.00 23.71 -7.10
CA LEU A 160 -4.53 23.67 -7.20
C LEU A 160 -3.80 24.72 -6.36
N GLY A 161 -4.50 25.77 -5.91
CA GLY A 161 -3.95 26.77 -5.01
C GLY A 161 -3.76 26.26 -3.57
N HIS A 162 -4.33 25.10 -3.23
CA HIS A 162 -4.18 24.47 -1.93
C HIS A 162 -2.82 23.76 -1.80
N GLU A 163 -2.18 23.83 -0.63
CA GLU A 163 -0.84 23.24 -0.41
C GLU A 163 -0.80 21.74 -0.72
N ALA A 164 -1.91 21.02 -0.49
CA ALA A 164 -2.03 19.60 -0.80
C ALA A 164 -1.82 19.26 -2.29
N TRP A 165 -2.03 20.22 -3.18
CA TRP A 165 -2.01 20.03 -4.64
C TRP A 165 -0.90 20.81 -5.34
N ALA A 166 0.05 21.36 -4.59
CA ALA A 166 1.07 22.29 -5.11
C ALA A 166 1.99 21.67 -6.18
N ASP A 167 2.13 20.34 -6.20
CA ASP A 167 2.98 19.61 -7.13
C ASP A 167 2.23 19.09 -8.37
N TYR A 168 0.93 19.37 -8.50
CA TYR A 168 0.09 18.93 -9.61
C TYR A 168 -0.25 20.07 -10.57
N ASP A 169 -0.56 19.71 -11.82
CA ASP A 169 -1.03 20.64 -12.84
C ASP A 169 -2.27 20.09 -13.53
N ALA A 170 -3.11 20.98 -14.04
CA ALA A 170 -4.32 20.62 -14.77
C ALA A 170 -4.60 21.62 -15.87
N ASN A 171 -4.97 21.12 -17.05
CA ASN A 171 -5.32 21.93 -18.20
C ASN A 171 -6.81 21.83 -18.49
N VAL A 172 -7.46 22.97 -18.66
CA VAL A 172 -8.86 23.05 -19.08
C VAL A 172 -8.91 23.44 -20.55
N LEU A 173 -9.55 22.62 -21.37
CA LEU A 173 -9.63 22.79 -22.82
C LEU A 173 -11.08 22.71 -23.30
N LEU A 174 -11.40 23.45 -24.35
CA LEU A 174 -12.67 23.31 -25.06
C LEU A 174 -12.55 22.16 -26.07
N ASN A 175 -13.48 21.22 -26.02
CA ASN A 175 -13.63 20.15 -27.00
C ASN A 175 -15.11 19.88 -27.28
N GLU A 176 -15.69 20.60 -28.25
CA GLU A 176 -17.14 20.58 -28.54
C GLU A 176 -17.62 19.23 -29.10
N PHE A 177 -16.80 18.56 -29.92
CA PHE A 177 -17.22 17.38 -30.69
C PHE A 177 -16.33 16.16 -30.46
N GLY A 178 -15.17 16.32 -29.83
CA GLY A 178 -14.22 15.23 -29.60
C GLY A 178 -14.44 14.55 -28.25
N GLY A 179 -13.38 13.89 -27.79
CA GLY A 179 -13.31 13.26 -26.49
C GLY A 179 -12.55 11.93 -26.56
N ASN A 180 -11.78 11.64 -25.52
CA ASN A 180 -10.96 10.43 -25.47
C ASN A 180 -11.66 9.27 -24.74
N SER A 181 -12.91 9.44 -24.31
CA SER A 181 -13.68 8.47 -23.50
C SER A 181 -15.20 8.67 -23.73
N ASP A 182 -16.07 8.09 -22.89
CA ASP A 182 -17.53 8.05 -23.06
C ASP A 182 -18.20 9.42 -23.21
N HIS A 183 -17.62 10.51 -22.70
CA HIS A 183 -18.10 11.89 -22.95
C HIS A 183 -18.16 12.24 -24.43
N ARG A 184 -17.37 11.57 -25.27
CA ARG A 184 -17.47 11.72 -26.72
C ARG A 184 -18.87 11.33 -27.23
N SER A 185 -19.48 10.26 -26.72
CA SER A 185 -20.83 9.83 -27.11
C SER A 185 -21.87 10.92 -26.78
N PHE A 186 -21.76 11.53 -25.62
CA PHE A 186 -22.64 12.61 -25.15
C PHE A 186 -22.40 13.93 -25.91
N ASN A 187 -21.14 14.27 -26.21
CA ASN A 187 -20.80 15.42 -27.06
C ASN A 187 -21.46 15.32 -28.44
N HIS A 188 -21.43 14.14 -29.06
CA HIS A 188 -22.06 13.92 -30.37
C HIS A 188 -23.58 13.99 -30.32
N HIS A 189 -24.18 13.59 -29.20
CA HIS A 189 -25.62 13.74 -28.96
C HIS A 189 -26.03 15.21 -28.75
N GLY A 190 -25.08 16.07 -28.35
CA GLY A 190 -25.31 17.48 -28.08
C GLY A 190 -25.53 17.81 -26.60
N THR A 191 -25.24 16.88 -25.70
CA THR A 191 -25.25 17.11 -24.25
C THR A 191 -24.00 17.89 -23.85
N THR A 192 -24.14 18.84 -22.92
CA THR A 192 -23.00 19.54 -22.31
C THR A 192 -22.17 18.57 -21.48
N THR A 193 -20.86 18.52 -21.68
CA THR A 193 -19.99 17.58 -20.96
C THR A 193 -18.77 18.22 -20.31
N VAL A 194 -18.24 17.51 -19.32
CA VAL A 194 -16.88 17.68 -18.80
C VAL A 194 -16.20 16.31 -18.72
N GLY A 195 -15.13 16.11 -19.48
CA GLY A 195 -14.32 14.89 -19.46
C GLY A 195 -13.01 15.09 -18.70
N PHE A 196 -12.70 14.14 -17.82
CA PHE A 196 -11.44 14.08 -17.08
C PHE A 196 -10.60 12.89 -17.54
N TYR A 197 -9.33 13.14 -17.84
CA TYR A 197 -8.37 12.11 -18.23
C TYR A 197 -6.95 12.50 -17.80
N GLY A 198 -6.13 11.51 -17.43
CA GLY A 198 -4.71 11.71 -17.15
C GLY A 198 -3.87 11.32 -18.36
N TRP A 199 -2.94 12.18 -18.78
CA TRP A 199 -1.96 11.81 -19.80
C TRP A 199 -0.73 11.17 -19.16
N GLU A 200 -0.13 10.24 -19.90
CA GLU A 200 1.20 9.64 -19.65
C GLU A 200 1.28 8.65 -18.48
N TYR A 201 0.94 7.39 -18.75
CA TYR A 201 1.48 6.25 -18.00
C TYR A 201 1.93 5.13 -18.95
N ASN A 202 3.06 4.49 -18.66
CA ASN A 202 3.72 3.57 -19.60
C ASN A 202 3.00 2.22 -19.73
N GLU A 203 2.11 1.94 -18.80
CA GLU A 203 1.42 0.68 -18.60
C GLU A 203 0.05 0.63 -19.28
N TYR A 204 -0.35 1.70 -19.98
CA TYR A 204 -1.61 1.78 -20.72
C TYR A 204 -1.85 0.56 -21.60
N HIS A 205 -2.99 -0.11 -21.37
CA HIS A 205 -3.44 -1.31 -22.08
C HIS A 205 -2.47 -2.50 -22.01
N ARG A 206 -1.65 -2.60 -20.96
CA ARG A 206 -0.65 -3.67 -20.79
C ARG A 206 -0.97 -4.56 -19.59
N PRO A 207 -0.42 -5.80 -19.57
CA PRO A 207 -0.50 -6.67 -18.39
C PRO A 207 0.07 -6.08 -17.10
N THR A 208 0.85 -5.02 -17.22
CA THR A 208 1.47 -4.27 -16.12
C THR A 208 0.59 -3.14 -15.59
N ASP A 209 -0.62 -2.91 -16.13
CA ASP A 209 -1.60 -2.00 -15.55
C ASP A 209 -2.24 -2.66 -14.30
N VAL A 210 -1.44 -2.72 -13.24
CA VAL A 210 -1.75 -3.35 -11.96
C VAL A 210 -1.86 -2.29 -10.87
N PRO A 211 -2.50 -2.58 -9.72
CA PRO A 211 -2.70 -1.58 -8.66
C PRO A 211 -1.45 -0.81 -8.22
N ASP A 212 -0.26 -1.43 -8.33
CA ASP A 212 1.02 -0.83 -7.95
C ASP A 212 1.41 0.41 -8.78
N VAL A 213 0.85 0.59 -9.98
CA VAL A 213 1.13 1.77 -10.82
C VAL A 213 0.18 2.94 -10.57
N VAL A 214 -0.79 2.78 -9.65
CA VAL A 214 -1.75 3.81 -9.29
C VAL A 214 -1.13 4.79 -8.28
N HIS A 215 -1.11 6.07 -8.64
CA HIS A 215 -0.67 7.17 -7.80
C HIS A 215 -1.78 7.63 -6.87
N GLN A 216 -1.84 6.96 -5.70
CA GLN A 216 -2.92 7.15 -4.73
C GLN A 216 -3.09 8.60 -4.27
N ASP A 217 -1.98 9.33 -4.08
CA ASP A 217 -2.01 10.72 -3.61
C ASP A 217 -2.71 11.66 -4.60
N GLY A 218 -2.59 11.39 -5.91
CA GLY A 218 -3.19 12.21 -6.97
C GLY A 218 -4.66 11.92 -7.22
N LEU A 219 -5.19 10.79 -6.75
CA LEU A 219 -6.56 10.35 -7.07
C LEU A 219 -7.63 11.32 -6.56
N GLY A 220 -7.38 11.95 -5.42
CA GLY A 220 -8.35 12.85 -4.80
C GLY A 220 -8.46 14.21 -5.49
N LEU A 221 -7.48 14.61 -6.32
CA LEU A 221 -7.50 15.90 -7.00
C LEU A 221 -8.68 15.99 -7.98
N THR A 222 -8.86 14.94 -8.79
CA THR A 222 -10.00 14.83 -9.71
C THR A 222 -11.32 14.87 -8.96
N VAL A 223 -11.43 14.11 -7.86
CA VAL A 223 -12.64 14.08 -7.02
C VAL A 223 -12.97 15.47 -6.49
N GLU A 224 -11.98 16.22 -5.99
CA GLU A 224 -12.20 17.56 -5.45
C GLU A 224 -12.73 18.53 -6.51
N ILE A 225 -12.11 18.53 -7.69
CA ILE A 225 -12.53 19.38 -8.79
C ILE A 225 -13.95 19.02 -9.24
N VAL A 226 -14.25 17.72 -9.36
CA VAL A 226 -15.57 17.23 -9.75
C VAL A 226 -16.64 17.63 -8.73
N LEU A 227 -16.38 17.46 -7.44
CA LEU A 227 -17.31 17.87 -6.37
C LEU A 227 -17.57 19.38 -6.43
N GLN A 228 -16.54 20.21 -6.60
CA GLN A 228 -16.69 21.67 -6.71
C GLN A 228 -17.48 22.06 -7.98
N ILE A 229 -17.30 21.36 -9.10
CA ILE A 229 -18.12 21.56 -10.31
C ILE A 229 -19.57 21.17 -10.02
N LEU A 230 -19.83 20.02 -9.42
CA LEU A 230 -21.18 19.54 -9.10
C LEU A 230 -21.90 20.48 -8.13
N VAL A 231 -21.20 21.01 -7.12
CA VAL A 231 -21.73 22.03 -6.19
C VAL A 231 -22.05 23.33 -6.92
N ALA A 232 -21.15 23.80 -7.79
CA ALA A 232 -21.33 25.04 -8.53
C ALA A 232 -22.45 24.97 -9.58
N GLN A 233 -22.62 23.83 -10.26
CA GLN A 233 -23.66 23.62 -11.26
C GLN A 233 -24.99 23.19 -10.63
N GLY A 234 -24.94 22.42 -9.55
CA GLY A 234 -26.10 21.94 -8.79
C GLY A 234 -26.69 22.94 -7.80
N GLY A 235 -26.35 24.24 -7.91
CA GLY A 235 -27.08 25.33 -7.25
C GLY A 235 -26.82 25.57 -5.76
N HIS A 236 -25.73 25.04 -5.18
CA HIS A 236 -25.41 25.25 -3.77
C HIS A 236 -24.44 26.43 -3.56
N GLU A 237 -24.52 27.16 -2.44
CA GLU A 237 -23.59 28.25 -2.12
C GLU A 237 -22.14 27.71 -2.01
N SER A 238 -21.19 28.41 -2.65
CA SER A 238 -19.77 28.04 -2.68
C SER A 238 -19.22 27.89 -1.26
N ILE A 239 -18.72 26.69 -0.94
CA ILE A 239 -18.08 26.41 0.34
C ILE A 239 -16.64 26.97 0.26
N GLU A 240 -16.30 27.92 1.14
CA GLU A 240 -14.98 28.59 1.17
C GLU A 240 -13.83 27.67 1.60
N GLU A 241 -14.12 26.47 2.08
CA GLU A 241 -13.13 25.46 2.47
C GLU A 241 -13.16 24.27 1.48
N PRO A 242 -12.01 23.67 1.13
CA PRO A 242 -11.99 22.45 0.34
C PRO A 242 -12.81 21.38 1.07
N LEU A 243 -13.81 20.82 0.38
CA LEU A 243 -14.63 19.70 0.85
C LEU A 243 -13.78 18.48 1.23
N ILE A 244 -12.54 18.44 0.72
CA ILE A 244 -11.59 17.36 0.91
C ILE A 244 -10.46 17.84 1.82
N GLN A 245 -10.39 17.27 3.03
CA GLN A 245 -9.12 17.05 3.71
C GLN A 245 -8.70 15.60 3.42
N ILE A 246 -7.79 15.41 2.46
CA ILE A 246 -7.16 14.11 2.27
C ILE A 246 -6.25 13.88 3.47
N SER A 247 -6.78 13.15 4.44
CA SER A 247 -5.93 12.21 5.18
C SER A 247 -5.58 11.13 4.16
N GLY A 248 -4.30 10.90 3.88
CA GLY A 248 -3.87 9.90 2.90
C GLY A 248 -4.60 8.57 3.09
N LEU A 249 -4.73 7.81 2.00
CA LEU A 249 -5.21 6.42 1.97
C LEU A 249 -4.33 5.45 2.78
N GLU A 250 -3.67 5.91 3.85
CA GLU A 250 -3.34 5.09 5.00
C GLU A 250 -4.68 4.62 5.58
N GLY A 251 -4.99 3.34 5.41
CA GLY A 251 -6.10 2.74 6.12
C GLY A 251 -5.96 3.02 7.61
N LYS A 252 -6.66 4.02 8.14
CA LYS A 252 -7.07 4.06 9.54
C LYS A 252 -8.08 2.94 9.73
N SER A 253 -7.58 1.72 9.73
CA SER A 253 -8.05 0.80 10.72
C SER A 253 -7.74 1.46 12.07
N GLU A 254 -8.73 2.12 12.68
CA GLU A 254 -8.74 2.40 14.13
C GLU A 254 -8.58 1.09 14.95
N SER A 255 -8.64 -0.06 14.27
CA SER A 255 -8.38 -1.37 14.82
C SER A 255 -6.88 -1.63 14.95
N TRP A 256 -6.40 -1.63 16.19
CA TRP A 256 -5.12 -2.23 16.58
C TRP A 256 -5.00 -3.71 16.17
N VAL A 257 -6.10 -4.35 15.74
CA VAL A 257 -6.20 -5.77 15.41
C VAL A 257 -5.28 -6.16 14.27
N PHE A 258 -5.23 -5.41 13.16
CA PHE A 258 -4.44 -5.83 12.00
C PHE A 258 -2.92 -5.81 12.27
N PRO A 259 -2.33 -4.72 12.79
CA PRO A 259 -0.92 -4.74 13.18
C PRO A 259 -0.64 -5.76 14.31
N PHE A 260 -1.57 -5.92 15.26
CA PHE A 260 -1.44 -6.93 16.32
C PHE A 260 -1.39 -8.35 15.75
N VAL A 261 -2.22 -8.66 14.74
CA VAL A 261 -2.23 -9.97 14.09
C VAL A 261 -0.93 -10.21 13.35
N LEU A 262 -0.41 -9.22 12.61
CA LEU A 262 0.89 -9.36 11.94
C LEU A 262 2.03 -9.57 12.94
N ALA A 263 2.08 -8.78 14.02
CA ALA A 263 3.08 -8.93 15.07
C ALA A 263 2.94 -10.24 15.83
N LEU A 264 1.71 -10.73 16.01
CA LEU A 264 1.47 -12.05 16.57
C LEU A 264 1.96 -13.15 15.64
N LEU A 265 1.73 -13.07 14.33
CA LEU A 265 2.19 -14.06 13.36
C LEU A 265 3.72 -14.11 13.31
N ALA A 266 4.38 -12.96 13.30
CA ALA A 266 5.83 -12.85 13.40
C ALA A 266 6.35 -13.44 14.73
N GLY A 267 5.76 -13.06 15.87
CA GLY A 267 6.18 -13.55 17.18
C GLY A 267 5.94 -15.05 17.38
N LEU A 268 4.87 -15.60 16.78
CA LEU A 268 4.61 -17.03 16.78
C LEU A 268 5.68 -17.82 16.03
N ALA A 269 6.41 -17.21 15.10
CA ALA A 269 7.52 -17.85 14.40
C ALA A 269 8.66 -18.25 15.36
N THR A 270 8.88 -17.47 16.43
CA THR A 270 9.79 -17.82 17.54
C THR A 270 9.29 -19.05 18.29
N GLY A 271 7.97 -19.15 18.49
CA GLY A 271 7.33 -20.36 19.01
C GLY A 271 7.50 -21.58 18.09
N ILE A 272 7.40 -21.39 16.77
CA ILE A 272 7.66 -22.43 15.76
C ILE A 272 9.09 -22.94 15.86
N GLY A 273 10.07 -22.04 16.03
CA GLY A 273 11.47 -22.42 16.30
C GLY A 273 11.60 -23.33 17.54
N GLY A 274 10.95 -22.95 18.64
CA GLY A 274 10.89 -23.77 19.85
C GLY A 274 10.18 -25.12 19.64
N LEU A 275 9.17 -25.18 18.77
CA LEU A 275 8.46 -26.40 18.41
C LEU A 275 9.33 -27.34 17.56
N ILE A 276 10.16 -26.79 16.66
CA ILE A 276 11.14 -27.57 15.90
C ILE A 276 12.08 -28.30 16.86
N VAL A 277 12.58 -27.62 17.90
CA VAL A 277 13.41 -28.25 18.94
C VAL A 277 12.65 -29.32 19.74
N PHE A 278 11.35 -29.12 19.97
CA PHE A 278 10.50 -30.13 20.61
C PHE A 278 10.39 -31.42 19.78
N LEU A 279 10.23 -31.29 18.46
CA LEU A 279 10.04 -32.40 17.53
C LEU A 279 11.36 -33.10 17.20
N VAL A 280 12.39 -32.31 16.89
CA VAL A 280 13.71 -32.81 16.49
C VAL A 280 14.49 -33.25 17.74
N LYS A 281 14.96 -34.50 17.77
CA LYS A 281 15.68 -35.06 18.93
C LYS A 281 16.93 -34.26 19.29
N GLU A 282 17.74 -33.93 18.30
CA GLU A 282 18.98 -33.17 18.46
C GLU A 282 19.17 -32.24 17.27
N ILE A 283 19.46 -30.97 17.55
CA ILE A 283 19.86 -29.99 16.53
C ILE A 283 21.37 -30.15 16.30
N SER A 284 21.78 -30.39 15.06
CA SER A 284 23.20 -30.52 14.74
C SER A 284 23.94 -29.19 14.87
N GLN A 285 25.25 -29.24 15.13
CA GLN A 285 26.08 -28.03 15.20
C GLN A 285 26.08 -27.27 13.88
N GLU A 286 26.00 -27.98 12.76
CA GLU A 286 25.89 -27.41 11.41
C GLU A 286 24.61 -26.61 11.24
N MET A 287 23.47 -27.17 11.65
CA MET A 287 22.18 -26.50 11.55
C MET A 287 22.10 -25.30 12.50
N MET A 288 22.61 -25.43 13.72
CA MET A 288 22.70 -24.33 14.68
C MET A 288 23.56 -23.18 14.14
N ALA A 289 24.74 -23.48 13.60
CA ALA A 289 25.63 -22.47 13.03
C ALA A 289 24.99 -21.74 11.84
N PHE A 290 24.29 -22.47 10.97
CA PHE A 290 23.60 -21.90 9.82
C PHE A 290 22.45 -20.99 10.25
N LEU A 291 21.56 -21.48 11.13
CA LEU A 291 20.34 -20.75 11.53
C LEU A 291 20.68 -19.47 12.31
N LEU A 292 21.58 -19.54 13.30
CA LEU A 292 22.02 -18.37 14.06
C LEU A 292 22.69 -17.33 13.17
N ALA A 293 23.52 -17.77 12.22
CA ALA A 293 24.16 -16.86 11.30
C ALA A 293 23.18 -16.26 10.29
N MET A 294 22.18 -17.02 9.86
CA MET A 294 21.09 -16.53 9.01
C MET A 294 20.30 -15.41 9.68
N ALA A 295 19.89 -15.60 10.93
CA ALA A 295 19.22 -14.54 11.70
C ALA A 295 20.12 -13.30 11.87
N ALA A 296 21.41 -13.48 12.18
CA ALA A 296 22.35 -12.37 12.25
C ALA A 296 22.50 -11.63 10.91
N GLY A 297 22.51 -12.35 9.79
CA GLY A 297 22.58 -11.76 8.45
C GLY A 297 21.35 -10.92 8.10
N VAL A 298 20.14 -11.43 8.41
CA VAL A 298 18.88 -10.69 8.26
C VAL A 298 18.90 -9.42 9.12
N MET A 299 19.14 -9.56 10.43
CA MET A 299 19.12 -8.44 11.37
C MET A 299 20.11 -7.33 11.00
N LEU A 300 21.34 -7.68 10.62
CA LEU A 300 22.35 -6.68 10.26
C LEU A 300 21.99 -5.93 8.98
N LEU A 301 21.40 -6.61 7.99
CA LEU A 301 20.99 -5.95 6.75
C LEU A 301 19.84 -4.97 7.02
N VAL A 302 18.77 -5.42 7.68
CA VAL A 302 17.60 -4.58 8.03
C VAL A 302 18.02 -3.38 8.87
N SER A 303 18.85 -3.62 9.89
CA SER A 303 19.30 -2.56 10.80
C SER A 303 20.05 -1.44 10.07
N VAL A 304 20.90 -1.79 9.11
CA VAL A 304 21.77 -0.82 8.43
C VAL A 304 21.07 -0.16 7.24
N LEU A 305 20.46 -0.96 6.36
CA LEU A 305 19.91 -0.44 5.10
C LEU A 305 18.54 0.21 5.31
N ASP A 306 17.70 -0.40 6.14
CA ASP A 306 16.29 -0.03 6.24
C ASP A 306 16.07 0.92 7.42
N LEU A 307 16.32 0.41 8.63
CA LEU A 307 16.03 1.13 9.88
C LEU A 307 16.94 2.34 10.12
N TRP A 308 18.17 2.31 9.62
CA TRP A 308 19.10 3.44 9.72
C TRP A 308 19.18 4.24 8.43
N PHE A 309 19.66 3.63 7.35
CA PHE A 309 19.98 4.37 6.13
C PHE A 309 18.72 4.88 5.41
N GLY A 310 17.68 4.06 5.24
CA GLY A 310 16.40 4.47 4.67
C GLY A 310 15.81 5.66 5.44
N GLN A 311 15.66 5.50 6.75
CA GLN A 311 15.16 6.56 7.63
C GLN A 311 16.03 7.82 7.63
N ALA A 312 17.35 7.68 7.49
CA ALA A 312 18.28 8.81 7.42
C ALA A 312 18.14 9.62 6.12
N MET A 313 17.69 8.99 5.02
CA MET A 313 17.43 9.66 3.76
C MET A 313 16.13 10.44 3.76
N GLU A 314 15.11 9.94 4.45
CA GLU A 314 13.80 10.59 4.54
C GLU A 314 13.75 11.67 5.62
N ASN A 315 14.26 11.37 6.83
CA ASN A 315 14.03 12.18 8.04
C ASN A 315 15.27 12.99 8.46
N GLY A 316 16.32 12.98 7.65
CA GLY A 316 17.55 13.73 7.88
C GLY A 316 18.66 12.90 8.54
N PHE A 317 19.84 12.91 7.93
CA PHE A 317 20.91 11.97 8.25
C PHE A 317 21.44 12.08 9.69
N LEU A 318 21.63 13.30 10.18
CA LEU A 318 22.24 13.55 11.50
C LEU A 318 21.37 13.07 12.68
N PRO A 319 20.10 13.52 12.84
CA PRO A 319 19.27 13.10 13.98
C PRO A 319 19.03 11.58 14.00
N ILE A 320 18.79 10.98 12.85
CA ILE A 320 18.56 9.54 12.72
C ILE A 320 19.79 8.74 13.09
N THR A 321 20.98 9.15 12.60
CA THR A 321 22.25 8.49 12.96
C THR A 321 22.56 8.63 14.45
N LEU A 322 22.21 9.75 15.07
CA LEU A 322 22.34 9.91 16.53
C LEU A 322 21.43 8.92 17.27
N SER A 323 20.17 8.77 16.83
CA SER A 323 19.23 7.82 17.43
C SER A 323 19.72 6.36 17.33
N PHE A 324 20.23 5.96 16.17
CA PHE A 324 20.90 4.68 15.98
C PHE A 324 22.08 4.49 16.92
N GLY A 325 22.95 5.50 17.03
CA GLY A 325 24.08 5.49 17.95
C GLY A 325 23.67 5.40 19.43
N VAL A 326 22.55 6.02 19.83
CA VAL A 326 21.98 5.88 21.18
C VAL A 326 21.52 4.45 21.43
N GLY A 327 20.85 3.81 20.46
CA GLY A 327 20.47 2.39 20.53
C GLY A 327 21.67 1.48 20.79
N VAL A 328 22.74 1.67 19.99
CA VAL A 328 24.02 0.96 20.18
C VAL A 328 24.61 1.22 21.58
N GLY A 329 24.65 2.50 21.98
CA GLY A 329 25.26 2.94 23.23
C GLY A 329 24.57 2.39 24.48
N ILE A 330 23.23 2.33 24.50
CA ILE A 330 22.46 1.80 25.64
C ILE A 330 22.76 0.31 25.85
N VAL A 331 22.67 -0.50 24.79
CA VAL A 331 22.91 -1.95 24.92
C VAL A 331 24.36 -2.21 25.30
N TYR A 332 25.30 -1.48 24.70
CA TYR A 332 26.71 -1.58 25.04
C TYR A 332 26.98 -1.23 26.51
N ALA A 333 26.38 -0.14 27.02
CA ALA A 333 26.49 0.25 28.42
C ALA A 333 25.91 -0.82 29.35
N VAL A 334 24.70 -1.33 29.06
CA VAL A 334 24.09 -2.43 29.82
C VAL A 334 25.01 -3.65 29.86
N SER A 335 25.60 -4.04 28.72
CA SER A 335 26.53 -5.18 28.63
C SER A 335 27.78 -5.01 29.50
N MET A 336 28.24 -3.77 29.72
CA MET A 336 29.39 -3.47 30.57
C MET A 336 29.05 -3.61 32.07
N TYR A 337 27.81 -3.30 32.46
CA TYR A 337 27.36 -3.44 33.84
C TYR A 337 26.96 -4.87 34.21
N THR A 338 26.43 -5.65 33.25
CA THR A 338 26.03 -7.04 33.49
C THR A 338 27.18 -8.04 33.40
N ASN A 339 28.30 -7.69 32.74
CA ASN A 339 29.52 -8.53 32.70
C ASN A 339 30.37 -8.50 33.99
N LYS A 340 29.83 -8.00 35.10
CA LYS A 340 30.50 -8.08 36.40
C LYS A 340 30.25 -9.45 37.05
N ASP A 341 31.28 -10.28 36.97
CA ASP A 341 31.61 -11.39 37.89
C ASP A 341 30.48 -12.38 38.24
N GLU A 342 30.36 -13.44 37.45
CA GLU A 342 29.97 -14.74 38.01
C GLU A 342 30.94 -15.83 37.56
N ASP A 343 31.51 -16.53 38.53
CA ASP A 343 32.55 -17.54 38.36
C ASP A 343 32.01 -18.81 37.67
N LEU A 344 31.90 -18.73 36.33
CA LEU A 344 31.47 -19.80 35.43
C LEU A 344 32.37 -21.04 35.51
N SER A 345 33.55 -20.96 36.13
CA SER A 345 34.50 -22.07 36.22
C SER A 345 33.96 -23.25 37.04
N SER A 346 33.05 -23.01 37.99
CA SER A 346 32.55 -24.00 38.96
C SER A 346 31.26 -24.75 38.57
N MET A 347 30.62 -24.39 37.45
CA MET A 347 29.30 -24.93 37.07
C MET A 347 29.38 -26.20 36.20
N SER A 348 28.44 -27.14 36.37
CA SER A 348 28.29 -28.29 35.48
C SER A 348 27.92 -27.86 34.05
N LYS A 349 28.30 -28.66 33.04
CA LYS A 349 28.03 -28.37 31.62
C LYS A 349 26.54 -28.17 31.34
N GLU A 350 25.68 -28.98 31.95
CA GLU A 350 24.22 -28.87 31.85
C GLU A 350 23.71 -27.54 32.41
N ARG A 351 24.19 -27.14 33.60
CA ARG A 351 23.79 -25.88 34.23
C ARG A 351 24.27 -24.66 33.45
N LYS A 352 25.42 -24.75 32.77
CA LYS A 352 25.92 -23.71 31.85
C LYS A 352 25.00 -23.55 30.65
N LEU A 353 24.61 -24.64 30.00
CA LEU A 353 23.71 -24.63 28.84
C LEU A 353 22.32 -24.10 29.21
N TYR A 354 21.78 -24.55 30.34
CA TYR A 354 20.49 -24.06 30.84
C TYR A 354 20.54 -22.55 31.11
N LYS A 355 21.58 -22.08 31.81
CA LYS A 355 21.76 -20.66 32.11
C LYS A 355 21.94 -19.83 30.83
N SER A 356 22.73 -20.32 29.88
CA SER A 356 22.91 -19.69 28.56
C SER A 356 21.56 -19.52 27.86
N GLY A 357 20.76 -20.57 27.75
CA GLY A 357 19.45 -20.47 27.11
C GLY A 357 18.47 -19.52 27.81
N ILE A 358 18.51 -19.42 29.15
CA ILE A 358 17.70 -18.43 29.89
C ILE A 358 18.18 -17.00 29.65
N LEU A 359 19.49 -16.76 29.61
CA LEU A 359 20.04 -15.43 29.30
C LEU A 359 19.69 -15.02 27.87
N THR A 360 19.84 -15.93 26.91
CA THR A 360 19.40 -15.74 25.52
C THR A 360 17.90 -15.48 25.45
N ALA A 361 17.06 -16.18 26.23
CA ALA A 361 15.62 -15.88 26.26
C ALA A 361 15.32 -14.46 26.78
N ILE A 362 16.03 -13.98 27.80
CA ILE A 362 15.82 -12.63 28.34
C ILE A 362 16.26 -11.57 27.34
N ALA A 363 17.45 -11.73 26.75
CA ALA A 363 17.94 -10.85 25.71
C ALA A 363 16.97 -10.84 24.52
N LEU A 364 16.51 -12.02 24.10
CA LEU A 364 15.60 -12.14 22.97
C LEU A 364 14.21 -11.56 23.28
N ALA A 365 13.68 -11.68 24.50
CA ALA A 365 12.44 -10.99 24.86
C ALA A 365 12.56 -9.46 24.76
N ILE A 366 13.73 -8.91 25.09
CA ILE A 366 13.99 -7.46 25.08
C ILE A 366 14.10 -6.90 23.66
N HIS A 367 14.68 -7.62 22.68
CA HIS A 367 14.78 -7.13 21.29
C HIS A 367 13.51 -7.35 20.45
N ASN A 368 12.73 -8.40 20.73
CA ASN A 368 11.44 -8.66 20.10
C ASN A 368 10.42 -7.54 20.37
N PHE A 369 10.54 -6.85 21.52
CA PHE A 369 9.65 -5.74 21.84
C PHE A 369 9.84 -4.54 20.88
N PRO A 370 11.07 -4.02 20.66
CA PRO A 370 11.39 -3.09 19.58
C PRO A 370 10.92 -3.50 18.18
N GLU A 371 11.05 -4.77 17.80
CA GLU A 371 10.58 -5.26 16.50
C GLU A 371 9.06 -5.23 16.39
N GLY A 372 8.37 -5.62 17.45
CA GLY A 372 6.93 -5.46 17.58
C GLY A 372 6.50 -3.99 17.43
N LEU A 373 7.24 -3.08 18.07
CA LEU A 373 6.99 -1.65 17.97
C LEU A 373 7.18 -1.15 16.54
N ALA A 374 8.27 -1.56 15.87
CA ALA A 374 8.54 -1.23 14.48
C ALA A 374 7.41 -1.71 13.56
N MET A 375 6.93 -2.95 13.75
CA MET A 375 5.81 -3.48 12.97
C MET A 375 4.50 -2.75 13.24
N GLY A 376 4.23 -2.39 14.49
CA GLY A 376 3.05 -1.60 14.86
C GLY A 376 3.02 -0.24 14.15
N VAL A 377 4.19 0.37 13.93
CA VAL A 377 4.32 1.64 13.22
C VAL A 377 4.32 1.45 11.70
N ALA A 378 5.07 0.47 11.17
CA ALA A 378 5.17 0.21 9.73
C ALA A 378 3.82 -0.10 9.07
N VAL A 379 2.92 -0.76 9.80
CA VAL A 379 1.55 -1.05 9.30
C VAL A 379 0.68 0.21 9.21
N LEU A 380 0.97 1.25 10.02
CA LEU A 380 0.28 2.54 9.89
C LEU A 380 0.67 3.24 8.59
N GLU A 381 1.93 3.08 8.19
CA GLU A 381 2.47 3.67 6.95
C GLU A 381 1.97 2.90 5.71
N SER A 382 2.02 1.57 5.72
CA SER A 382 1.47 0.76 4.63
C SER A 382 1.17 -0.68 5.07
N ALA A 383 -0.04 -1.16 4.79
CA ALA A 383 -0.43 -2.55 5.07
C ALA A 383 0.42 -3.56 4.28
N GLN A 384 0.79 -3.22 3.03
CA GLN A 384 1.68 -4.05 2.22
C GLN A 384 3.05 -4.11 2.86
N TYR A 385 3.65 -2.95 3.18
CA TYR A 385 4.95 -2.89 3.86
C TYR A 385 4.95 -3.67 5.17
N GLY A 386 3.87 -3.58 5.94
CA GLY A 386 3.67 -4.38 7.15
C GLY A 386 3.66 -5.91 6.92
N ILE A 387 3.06 -6.39 5.83
CA ILE A 387 3.08 -7.83 5.47
C ILE A 387 4.50 -8.28 5.08
N VAL A 388 5.24 -7.45 4.35
CA VAL A 388 6.64 -7.70 3.96
C VAL A 388 7.52 -7.80 5.19
N LEU A 389 7.42 -6.78 6.06
CA LEU A 389 8.18 -6.70 7.29
C LEU A 389 7.82 -7.88 8.22
N MET A 390 6.54 -8.27 8.29
CA MET A 390 6.10 -9.47 9.03
C MET A 390 6.77 -10.74 8.51
N ALA A 391 6.80 -10.97 7.19
CA ALA A 391 7.43 -12.14 6.61
C ALA A 391 8.95 -12.17 6.88
N ALA A 392 9.61 -11.01 6.79
CA ALA A 392 11.02 -10.83 7.11
C ALA A 392 11.33 -11.12 8.59
N ILE A 393 10.50 -10.61 9.51
CA ILE A 393 10.64 -10.84 10.94
C ILE A 393 10.40 -12.31 11.28
N ALA A 394 9.30 -12.88 10.78
CA ALA A 394 8.96 -14.29 10.97
C ALA A 394 10.11 -15.23 10.53
N LEU A 395 10.82 -14.91 9.45
CA LEU A 395 11.87 -15.77 8.91
C LEU A 395 13.10 -15.87 9.84
N HIS A 396 13.49 -14.78 10.51
CA HIS A 396 14.62 -14.81 11.44
C HIS A 396 14.24 -15.21 12.87
N ASN A 397 12.98 -15.01 13.24
CA ASN A 397 12.40 -15.47 14.50
C ASN A 397 12.43 -17.00 14.68
N ILE A 398 12.29 -17.77 13.59
CA ILE A 398 12.38 -19.25 13.67
C ILE A 398 13.77 -19.69 14.21
N PRO A 399 14.90 -19.26 13.64
CA PRO A 399 16.23 -19.47 14.22
C PRO A 399 16.36 -19.07 15.68
N GLU A 400 15.79 -17.94 16.08
CA GLU A 400 15.90 -17.44 17.46
C GLU A 400 15.14 -18.31 18.44
N GLY A 401 13.96 -18.78 18.06
CA GLY A 401 13.21 -19.79 18.81
C GLY A 401 14.03 -21.04 19.06
N ILE A 402 14.83 -21.47 18.06
CA ILE A 402 15.76 -22.60 18.18
C ILE A 402 16.93 -22.24 19.11
N ALA A 403 17.46 -21.02 19.01
CA ALA A 403 18.55 -20.50 19.84
C ALA A 403 18.18 -20.46 21.34
N VAL A 404 16.92 -20.14 21.67
CA VAL A 404 16.40 -20.22 23.03
C VAL A 404 16.20 -21.66 23.47
N ALA A 405 15.46 -22.44 22.66
CA ALA A 405 14.96 -23.73 23.12
C ALA A 405 16.06 -24.80 23.19
N ALA A 406 17.01 -24.83 22.25
CA ALA A 406 18.01 -25.91 22.17
C ALA A 406 18.97 -25.95 23.37
N PRO A 407 19.55 -24.83 23.86
CA PRO A 407 20.40 -24.83 25.06
C PRO A 407 19.62 -25.18 26.33
N ILE A 408 18.38 -24.71 26.47
CA ILE A 408 17.52 -25.04 27.62
C ILE A 408 17.24 -26.54 27.66
N GLN A 409 16.90 -27.14 26.52
CA GLN A 409 16.69 -28.59 26.44
C GLN A 409 17.98 -29.36 26.74
N ALA A 410 19.10 -28.97 26.12
CA ALA A 410 20.40 -29.61 26.34
C ALA A 410 20.92 -29.44 27.78
N GLY A 411 20.49 -28.39 28.48
CA GLY A 411 20.76 -28.13 29.89
C GLY A 411 19.82 -28.83 30.87
N GLY A 412 18.95 -29.74 30.40
CA GLY A 412 18.04 -30.53 31.24
C GLY A 412 16.71 -29.84 31.56
N GLY A 413 16.38 -28.71 30.92
CA GLY A 413 15.16 -27.95 31.15
C GLY A 413 13.86 -28.64 30.70
N GLY A 414 13.95 -29.71 29.91
CA GLY A 414 12.81 -30.41 29.33
C GLY A 414 12.26 -29.71 28.08
N ARG A 415 11.79 -30.52 27.11
CA ARG A 415 11.39 -30.05 25.77
C ARG A 415 10.23 -29.06 25.81
N MET A 416 9.17 -29.38 26.54
CA MET A 416 7.98 -28.52 26.67
C MET A 416 8.34 -27.17 27.29
N LYS A 417 9.17 -27.17 28.33
CA LYS A 417 9.60 -25.93 28.99
C LYS A 417 10.41 -25.05 28.06
N ALA A 418 11.34 -25.64 27.30
CA ALA A 418 12.15 -24.92 26.32
C ALA A 418 11.28 -24.24 25.24
N THR A 419 10.29 -24.96 24.70
CA THR A 419 9.34 -24.42 23.72
C THR A 419 8.46 -23.31 24.30
N LEU A 420 7.92 -23.49 25.51
CA LEU A 420 7.10 -22.47 26.15
C LEU A 420 7.89 -21.19 26.46
N ILE A 421 9.18 -21.31 26.81
CA ILE A 421 10.05 -20.15 27.01
C ILE A 421 10.29 -19.44 25.67
N ALA A 422 10.63 -20.15 24.60
CA ALA A 422 10.79 -19.56 23.26
C ALA A 422 9.49 -18.90 22.74
N MET A 423 8.34 -19.52 22.99
CA MET A 423 7.05 -18.91 22.64
C MET A 423 6.78 -17.63 23.46
N ALA A 424 7.12 -17.63 24.75
CA ALA A 424 6.96 -16.47 25.61
C ALA A 424 7.85 -15.28 25.20
N THR A 425 9.04 -15.52 24.64
CA THR A 425 9.86 -14.44 24.09
C THR A 425 9.24 -13.88 22.81
N GLY A 426 8.69 -14.72 21.93
CA GLY A 426 7.96 -14.28 20.73
C GLY A 426 6.73 -13.42 21.04
N PHE A 427 6.05 -13.66 22.17
CA PHE A 427 4.89 -12.86 22.57
C PHE A 427 5.22 -11.39 22.93
N THR A 428 6.49 -11.00 23.04
CA THR A 428 6.82 -9.59 23.28
C THR A 428 6.67 -8.71 22.02
N GLU A 429 6.68 -9.29 20.81
CA GLU A 429 6.38 -8.58 19.56
C GLU A 429 4.95 -8.01 19.50
N PRO A 430 3.87 -8.81 19.67
CA PRO A 430 2.52 -8.25 19.68
C PRO A 430 2.29 -7.26 20.84
N LEU A 431 3.04 -7.38 21.95
CA LEU A 431 3.04 -6.39 23.02
C LEU A 431 3.72 -5.08 22.60
N GLY A 432 4.83 -5.16 21.87
CA GLY A 432 5.50 -4.01 21.26
C GLY A 432 4.61 -3.28 20.27
N ALA A 433 3.92 -4.01 19.39
CA ALA A 433 2.97 -3.45 18.43
C ALA A 433 1.81 -2.75 19.13
N LEU A 434 1.24 -3.38 20.16
CA LEU A 434 0.17 -2.79 20.95
C LEU A 434 0.63 -1.53 21.70
N PHE A 435 1.86 -1.55 22.23
CA PHE A 435 2.47 -0.38 22.88
C PHE A 435 2.64 0.77 21.87
N ALA A 436 3.13 0.46 20.66
CA ALA A 436 3.26 1.44 19.59
C ALA A 436 1.91 2.10 19.28
N LEU A 437 0.85 1.31 19.16
CA LEU A 437 -0.46 1.80 18.70
C LEU A 437 -1.27 2.49 19.80
N LEU A 438 -1.33 1.90 21.00
CA LEU A 438 -2.19 2.40 22.07
C LEU A 438 -1.56 3.52 22.89
N ILE A 439 -0.23 3.55 22.99
CA ILE A 439 0.48 4.51 23.85
C ILE A 439 1.19 5.57 23.00
N LEU A 440 1.94 5.13 21.98
CA LEU A 440 2.74 6.05 21.18
C LEU A 440 1.99 6.65 19.99
N GLY A 441 1.05 5.93 19.37
CA GLY A 441 0.34 6.33 18.15
C GLY A 441 -0.17 7.76 18.15
N PRO A 442 -0.88 8.23 19.20
CA PRO A 442 -1.38 9.61 19.27
C PRO A 442 -0.30 10.71 19.37
N ILE A 443 0.97 10.34 19.62
CA ILE A 443 2.09 11.24 19.92
C ILE A 443 3.21 11.10 18.87
N LEU A 444 3.20 10.05 18.06
CA LEU A 444 4.24 9.77 17.07
C LEU A 444 4.11 10.70 15.86
N THR A 445 5.12 11.53 15.64
CA THR A 445 5.34 12.20 14.35
C THR A 445 6.21 11.31 13.45
N PRO A 446 6.19 11.49 12.10
CA PRO A 446 7.06 10.74 11.19
C PRO A 446 8.55 10.79 11.60
N PHE A 447 9.00 11.97 12.06
CA PHE A 447 10.35 12.12 12.59
C PHE A 447 10.62 11.27 13.84
N MET A 448 9.66 11.18 14.77
CA MET A 448 9.77 10.33 15.97
C MET A 448 9.72 8.84 15.63
N VAL A 449 8.97 8.47 14.60
CA VAL A 449 8.96 7.12 14.02
C VAL A 449 10.34 6.77 13.49
N GLY A 450 10.91 7.60 12.60
CA GLY A 450 12.24 7.36 12.05
C GLY A 450 13.32 7.29 13.12
N CYS A 451 13.25 8.16 14.14
CA CYS A 451 14.15 8.09 15.29
C CYS A 451 13.98 6.77 16.06
N SER A 452 12.75 6.31 16.28
CA SER A 452 12.46 5.06 16.99
C SER A 452 12.97 3.85 16.21
N LEU A 453 12.68 3.76 14.90
CA LEU A 453 13.16 2.69 14.03
C LEU A 453 14.69 2.62 14.00
N ALA A 454 15.37 3.77 13.85
CA ALA A 454 16.83 3.81 13.88
C ALA A 454 17.41 3.41 15.24
N PHE A 455 16.77 3.83 16.34
CA PHE A 455 17.13 3.37 17.69
C PHE A 455 17.03 1.84 17.81
N VAL A 456 15.95 1.24 17.30
CA VAL A 456 15.77 -0.22 17.23
C VAL A 456 16.87 -0.88 16.39
N GLY A 457 17.17 -0.35 15.21
CA GLY A 457 18.26 -0.85 14.36
C GLY A 457 19.63 -0.83 15.06
N GLY A 458 19.88 0.18 15.90
CA GLY A 458 21.08 0.25 16.74
C GLY A 458 21.15 -0.89 17.77
N ILE A 459 20.03 -1.19 18.42
CA ILE A 459 19.91 -2.32 19.36
C ILE A 459 20.16 -3.65 18.65
N MET A 460 19.45 -3.91 17.56
CA MET A 460 19.54 -5.15 16.78
C MET A 460 20.96 -5.41 16.26
N THR A 461 21.66 -4.35 15.85
CA THR A 461 23.07 -4.44 15.45
C THR A 461 23.96 -4.98 16.57
N VAL A 462 23.79 -4.47 17.81
CA VAL A 462 24.59 -4.95 18.95
C VAL A 462 24.23 -6.38 19.33
N VAL A 463 22.95 -6.75 19.33
CA VAL A 463 22.49 -8.12 19.62
C VAL A 463 23.08 -9.12 18.61
N ALA A 464 23.00 -8.81 17.31
CA ALA A 464 23.57 -9.65 16.27
C ALA A 464 25.09 -9.87 16.46
N TYR A 465 25.83 -8.81 16.82
CA TYR A 465 27.28 -8.87 17.02
C TYR A 465 27.71 -9.54 18.32
N ASN A 466 27.01 -9.30 19.43
CA ASN A 466 27.42 -9.79 20.76
C ASN A 466 26.83 -11.14 21.12
N GLU A 467 25.73 -11.55 20.47
CA GLU A 467 25.02 -12.78 20.82
C GLU A 467 24.99 -13.79 19.68
N LEU A 468 24.33 -13.46 18.56
CA LEU A 468 24.09 -14.45 17.51
C LEU A 468 25.37 -14.87 16.79
N ILE A 469 26.20 -13.92 16.37
CA ILE A 469 27.47 -14.23 15.68
C ILE A 469 28.42 -15.03 16.60
N PRO A 470 28.65 -14.65 17.86
CA PRO A 470 29.47 -15.44 18.78
C PRO A 470 28.92 -16.84 19.02
N GLN A 471 27.61 -16.99 19.27
CA GLN A 471 26.99 -18.30 19.46
C GLN A 471 27.08 -19.19 18.21
N ALA A 472 26.96 -18.60 17.01
CA ALA A 472 27.18 -19.31 15.75
C ALA A 472 28.65 -19.75 15.61
N ARG A 473 29.61 -18.92 16.03
CA ARG A 473 31.05 -19.25 16.01
C ARG A 473 31.39 -20.38 16.99
N GLU A 474 30.76 -20.42 18.16
CA GLU A 474 30.96 -21.48 19.15
C GLU A 474 30.64 -22.89 18.63
N GLN A 475 29.79 -22.98 17.59
CA GLN A 475 29.50 -24.25 16.92
C GLN A 475 30.69 -24.83 16.14
N ASN A 476 31.77 -24.06 15.94
CA ASN A 476 32.98 -24.47 15.21
C ASN A 476 32.67 -24.98 13.79
N ARG A 477 31.78 -24.28 13.07
CA ARG A 477 31.36 -24.58 11.69
C ARG A 477 31.43 -23.33 10.79
N PRO A 478 32.64 -22.87 10.41
CA PRO A 478 32.82 -21.58 9.72
C PRO A 478 32.14 -21.51 8.34
N LYS A 479 32.06 -22.63 7.61
CA LYS A 479 31.36 -22.69 6.31
C LYS A 479 29.86 -22.44 6.46
N HIS A 480 29.23 -23.11 7.43
CA HIS A 480 27.79 -22.98 7.68
C HIS A 480 27.45 -21.60 8.24
N LEU A 481 28.32 -21.04 9.08
CA LEU A 481 28.19 -19.65 9.54
C LEU A 481 28.21 -18.68 8.36
N LEU A 482 29.21 -18.75 7.48
CA LEU A 482 29.30 -17.83 6.33
C LEU A 482 28.10 -17.98 5.40
N VAL A 483 27.75 -19.22 5.03
CA VAL A 483 26.62 -19.50 4.14
C VAL A 483 25.31 -19.04 4.78
N GLY A 484 25.11 -19.28 6.08
CA GLY A 484 23.93 -18.81 6.82
C GLY A 484 23.81 -17.29 6.77
N ALA A 485 24.86 -16.56 7.15
CA ALA A 485 24.84 -15.10 7.15
C ALA A 485 24.56 -14.50 5.77
N VAL A 486 25.23 -14.99 4.72
CA VAL A 486 25.02 -14.50 3.35
C VAL A 486 23.63 -14.88 2.85
N PHE A 487 23.16 -16.09 3.14
CA PHE A 487 21.82 -16.53 2.76
C PHE A 487 20.74 -15.68 3.45
N GLY A 488 20.87 -15.42 4.75
CA GLY A 488 19.95 -14.57 5.48
C GLY A 488 19.87 -13.16 4.90
N ALA A 489 21.03 -12.52 4.68
CA ALA A 489 21.08 -11.21 4.04
C ALA A 489 20.49 -11.23 2.61
N ALA A 490 20.81 -12.24 1.81
CA ALA A 490 20.30 -12.34 0.44
C ALA A 490 18.78 -12.55 0.39
N VAL A 491 18.23 -13.40 1.27
CA VAL A 491 16.78 -13.59 1.37
C VAL A 491 16.11 -12.29 1.81
N MET A 492 16.67 -11.60 2.80
CA MET A 492 16.12 -10.30 3.22
C MET A 492 16.14 -9.28 2.08
N GLN A 493 17.27 -9.14 1.37
CA GLN A 493 17.37 -8.21 0.25
C GLN A 493 16.39 -8.55 -0.87
N LEU A 494 16.22 -9.84 -1.16
CA LEU A 494 15.27 -10.30 -2.16
C LEU A 494 13.82 -10.02 -1.72
N SER A 495 13.50 -10.23 -0.44
CA SER A 495 12.18 -9.90 0.11
C SER A 495 11.89 -8.40 0.01
N LEU A 496 12.87 -7.55 0.31
CA LEU A 496 12.74 -6.10 0.13
C LEU A 496 12.54 -5.71 -1.35
N LEU A 497 13.26 -6.35 -2.29
CA LEU A 497 13.16 -6.04 -3.72
C LEU A 497 11.90 -6.58 -4.42
N LEU A 498 11.33 -7.68 -3.90
CA LEU A 498 10.16 -8.31 -4.52
C LEU A 498 8.84 -7.78 -3.98
N LEU A 499 8.87 -7.09 -2.84
CA LEU A 499 7.67 -6.75 -2.09
C LEU A 499 7.59 -5.28 -1.63
N GLY A 500 8.72 -4.56 -1.65
CA GLY A 500 8.78 -3.09 -1.65
C GLY A 500 9.11 -2.60 -3.05
#